data_AF-A0A2S9FN89-F1
#
_entry.id   AF-A0A2S9FN89-F1
#
_cell.length_a   1.000
_cell.length_b   1.000
_cell.length_c   1.000
_cell.angle_alpha   90.00
_cell.angle_beta   90.00
_cell.angle_gamma   90.00
#
_symmetry.space_group_name_H-M   'P 1'
#
loop_
_entity.id
_entity.type
_entity.pdbx_description
1 polymer ?
#
loop_
_entity_poly.entity_id
_entity_poly.type
_entity_poly.pdbx_seq_one_letter_code
_entity_poly.pdbx_strand_id
1 'polypeptide(L)'
;EVHQIEYALHGVVEVETDSAHYLLPPQQAAWIPAGLEHQAVMNPDVKTVAVMFDRTLIADGGDRARILAVSPLIREMMIYALRWPIDRSRGDEVSDRFFGTLAALVSEALDHEAPLSLPTSDNPIVAEAMNYT
;
A
#
# COMPACT_ATOMS: atom_id res chain seq x y z
N GLU A 1 -13.07 -9.34 4.65
CA GLU A 1 -11.81 -8.60 4.85
C GLU A 1 -11.02 -8.67 3.55
N VAL A 2 -10.37 -7.59 3.15
CA VAL A 2 -9.66 -7.45 1.88
C VAL A 2 -8.23 -6.98 2.13
N HIS A 3 -7.30 -7.36 1.26
CA HIS A 3 -5.97 -6.76 1.23
C HIS A 3 -6.05 -5.38 0.58
N GLN A 4 -5.12 -4.51 0.91
CA GLN A 4 -5.03 -3.17 0.34
C GLN A 4 -3.60 -2.89 -0.12
N ILE A 5 -3.47 -2.34 -1.32
CA ILE A 5 -2.26 -1.65 -1.76
C ILE A 5 -2.57 -0.17 -1.90
N GLU A 6 -1.74 0.68 -1.32
CA GLU A 6 -1.90 2.12 -1.32
C GLU A 6 -0.65 2.81 -1.84
N TYR A 7 -0.79 3.60 -2.90
CA TYR A 7 0.31 4.28 -3.57
C TYR A 7 0.25 5.79 -3.40
N ALA A 8 1.38 6.41 -3.06
CA ALA A 8 1.51 7.87 -2.96
C ALA A 8 1.75 8.53 -4.34
N LEU A 9 0.76 9.26 -4.86
CA LEU A 9 0.87 10.02 -6.12
C LEU A 9 1.70 11.29 -5.98
N HIS A 10 1.61 11.96 -4.83
CA HIS A 10 2.29 13.24 -4.56
C HIS A 10 2.42 13.44 -3.05
N GLY A 11 3.56 13.97 -2.61
CA GLY A 11 3.89 14.15 -1.19
C GLY A 11 4.53 12.91 -0.54
N VAL A 12 4.84 13.02 0.74
CA VAL A 12 5.27 11.91 1.62
C VAL A 12 4.03 11.48 2.40
N VAL A 13 3.61 10.20 2.31
CA VAL A 13 2.53 9.68 3.18
C VAL A 13 3.16 9.31 4.51
N GLU A 14 2.53 9.65 5.62
CA GLU A 14 2.89 9.11 6.93
C GLU A 14 1.80 8.10 7.32
N VAL A 15 2.16 6.90 7.79
CA VAL A 15 1.21 5.89 8.25
C VAL A 15 1.59 5.51 9.68
N GLU A 16 0.71 5.78 10.63
CA GLU A 16 0.90 5.43 12.04
C GLU A 16 0.06 4.21 12.41
N THR A 17 0.69 3.15 12.89
CA THR A 17 0.02 2.00 13.51
C THR A 17 0.39 1.95 14.99
N ASP A 18 -0.37 1.20 15.81
CA ASP A 18 -0.11 1.00 17.26
C ASP A 18 1.31 0.47 17.57
N SER A 19 2.02 -0.02 16.55
CA SER A 19 3.35 -0.62 16.66
C SER A 19 4.45 0.03 15.80
N ALA A 20 4.14 1.00 14.91
CA ALA A 20 5.15 1.61 14.02
C ALA A 20 4.67 2.89 13.30
N HIS A 21 5.60 3.82 13.05
CA HIS A 21 5.48 4.94 12.11
C HIS A 21 6.14 4.57 10.78
N TYR A 22 5.43 4.75 9.66
CA TYR A 22 5.95 4.55 8.32
C TYR A 22 5.93 5.86 7.55
N LEU A 23 7.10 6.39 7.18
CA LEU A 23 7.19 7.39 6.11
C LEU A 23 7.17 6.65 4.78
N LEU A 24 6.29 7.05 3.88
CA LEU A 24 6.14 6.52 2.53
C LEU A 24 6.82 7.48 1.56
N PRO A 25 8.04 7.16 1.08
CA PRO A 25 8.71 7.91 0.05
C PRO A 25 7.81 8.14 -1.17
N PRO A 26 8.01 9.26 -1.89
CA PRO A 26 7.34 9.48 -3.17
C PRO A 26 7.60 8.27 -4.08
N GLN A 27 6.55 7.78 -4.72
CA GLN A 27 6.59 6.63 -5.64
C GLN A 27 6.71 5.24 -5.00
N GLN A 28 6.40 5.10 -3.71
CA GLN A 28 6.24 3.79 -3.07
C GLN A 28 4.77 3.46 -2.80
N ALA A 29 4.51 2.20 -2.48
CA ALA A 29 3.21 1.77 -1.98
C ALA A 29 3.30 1.05 -0.64
N ALA A 30 2.30 1.25 0.21
CA ALA A 30 2.04 0.41 1.37
C ALA A 30 1.20 -0.78 0.94
N TRP A 31 1.62 -1.97 1.31
CA TRP A 31 0.82 -3.18 1.29
C TRP A 31 0.30 -3.46 2.69
N ILE A 32 -1.00 -3.73 2.80
CA ILE A 32 -1.70 -3.97 4.05
C ILE A 32 -2.49 -5.27 3.90
N PRO A 33 -2.12 -6.33 4.63
CA PRO A 33 -2.82 -7.59 4.54
C PRO A 33 -4.22 -7.52 5.15
N ALA A 34 -5.15 -8.31 4.60
CA ALA A 34 -6.49 -8.45 5.13
C ALA A 34 -6.45 -8.91 6.61
N GLY A 35 -7.24 -8.24 7.45
CA GLY A 35 -7.34 -8.55 8.89
C GLY A 35 -6.27 -7.89 9.75
N LEU A 36 -5.38 -7.06 9.18
CA LEU A 36 -4.50 -6.18 9.95
C LEU A 36 -5.25 -4.89 10.31
N GLU A 37 -5.53 -4.70 11.60
CA GLU A 37 -5.99 -3.41 12.12
C GLU A 37 -4.86 -2.39 11.90
N HIS A 38 -5.16 -1.35 11.12
CA HIS A 38 -4.22 -0.27 10.84
C HIS A 38 -4.96 1.06 10.95
N GLN A 39 -4.27 2.05 11.50
CA GLN A 39 -4.67 3.45 11.41
C GLN A 39 -3.84 4.06 10.29
N ALA A 40 -4.46 4.82 9.39
CA ALA A 40 -3.76 5.56 8.35
C ALA A 40 -3.90 7.05 8.68
N VAL A 41 -2.80 7.70 9.06
CA VAL A 41 -2.77 9.14 9.36
C VAL A 41 -2.31 9.87 8.10
N MET A 42 -3.24 10.09 7.18
CA MET A 42 -2.93 10.82 5.95
C MET A 42 -2.69 12.30 6.24
N ASN A 43 -1.50 12.79 5.89
CA ASN A 43 -1.26 14.22 5.79
C ASN A 43 -2.20 14.83 4.71
N PRO A 44 -2.83 15.99 4.97
CA PRO A 44 -3.87 16.56 4.10
C PRO A 44 -3.36 16.97 2.70
N ASP A 45 -2.06 17.11 2.51
CA ASP A 45 -1.43 17.45 1.22
C ASP A 45 -1.11 16.20 0.36
N VAL A 46 -1.41 15.00 0.87
CA VAL A 46 -1.02 13.75 0.24
C VAL A 46 -2.16 13.20 -0.61
N LYS A 47 -1.86 12.92 -1.88
CA LYS A 47 -2.80 12.24 -2.79
C LYS A 47 -2.39 10.78 -2.89
N THR A 48 -3.25 9.87 -2.46
CA THR A 48 -3.03 8.43 -2.61
C THR A 48 -4.02 7.78 -3.55
N VAL A 49 -3.65 6.60 -4.05
CA VAL A 49 -4.54 5.68 -4.77
C VAL A 49 -4.49 4.35 -4.05
N ALA A 50 -5.66 3.86 -3.63
CA ALA A 50 -5.80 2.56 -3.02
C ALA A 50 -6.51 1.59 -3.97
N VAL A 51 -6.02 0.35 -4.01
CA VAL A 51 -6.69 -0.78 -4.65
C VAL A 51 -6.87 -1.88 -3.61
N MET A 52 -8.08 -2.44 -3.56
CA MET A 52 -8.44 -3.51 -2.63
C MET A 52 -8.52 -4.85 -3.37
N PHE A 53 -7.97 -5.90 -2.77
CA PHE A 53 -8.02 -7.26 -3.32
C PHE A 53 -8.74 -8.19 -2.36
N ASP A 54 -9.60 -9.05 -2.90
CA ASP A 54 -10.13 -10.17 -2.14
C ASP A 54 -8.98 -11.10 -1.71
N ARG A 55 -9.07 -11.71 -0.53
CA ARG A 55 -8.09 -12.70 -0.03
C ARG A 55 -7.85 -13.84 -1.03
N THR A 56 -8.84 -14.20 -1.85
CA THR A 56 -8.66 -15.26 -2.85
C THR A 56 -7.79 -14.86 -4.03
N LEU A 57 -7.60 -13.55 -4.28
CA LEU A 57 -6.76 -13.05 -5.38
C LEU A 57 -5.28 -13.04 -5.01
N ILE A 58 -4.96 -12.85 -3.72
CA ILE A 58 -3.59 -12.84 -3.19
C ILE A 58 -3.58 -13.73 -1.94
N ALA A 59 -3.33 -15.02 -2.14
CA ALA A 59 -3.42 -16.02 -1.08
C ALA A 59 -2.33 -15.87 0.00
N ASP A 60 -1.13 -15.43 -0.40
CA ASP A 60 0.01 -15.17 0.50
C ASP A 60 0.29 -13.68 0.63
N GLY A 61 -0.62 -12.97 1.31
CA GLY A 61 -0.46 -11.55 1.61
C GLY A 61 0.43 -11.25 2.81
N GLY A 62 0.89 -12.26 3.54
CA GLY A 62 1.55 -12.11 4.84
C GLY A 62 0.63 -11.60 5.96
N ASP A 63 1.23 -11.30 7.11
CA ASP A 63 0.58 -10.92 8.37
C ASP A 63 0.96 -9.51 8.86
N ARG A 64 1.84 -8.80 8.13
CA ARG A 64 2.32 -7.46 8.46
C ARG A 64 2.22 -6.51 7.28
N ALA A 65 2.12 -5.20 7.58
CA ALA A 65 2.25 -4.16 6.57
C ALA A 65 3.67 -4.14 5.98
N ARG A 66 3.78 -3.83 4.69
CA ARG A 66 5.06 -3.80 3.95
C ARG A 66 5.13 -2.58 3.04
N ILE A 67 6.33 -2.08 2.79
CA ILE A 67 6.55 -1.00 1.81
C ILE A 67 7.14 -1.61 0.54
N LEU A 68 6.44 -1.43 -0.57
CA LEU A 68 6.78 -2.00 -1.85
C LEU A 68 7.36 -0.92 -2.77
N ALA A 69 8.49 -1.27 -3.41
CA ALA A 69 8.94 -0.55 -4.59
C ALA A 69 8.00 -0.88 -5.76
N VAL A 70 7.22 0.10 -6.18
CA VAL A 70 6.22 -0.09 -7.24
C VAL A 70 6.85 0.18 -8.60
N SER A 71 6.77 -0.80 -9.50
CA SER A 71 7.21 -0.59 -10.88
C SER A 71 6.34 0.48 -11.58
N PRO A 72 6.88 1.21 -12.57
CA PRO A 72 6.07 2.17 -13.33
C PRO A 72 4.79 1.55 -13.93
N LEU A 73 4.83 0.25 -14.27
CA LEU A 73 3.66 -0.48 -14.74
C LEU A 73 2.59 -0.63 -13.67
N ILE A 74 2.94 -1.14 -12.48
CA ILE A 74 1.97 -1.30 -11.37
C ILE A 74 1.39 0.06 -11.00
N ARG A 75 2.22 1.12 -10.97
CA ARG A 75 1.78 2.49 -10.73
C ARG A 75 0.71 2.93 -11.72
N GLU A 76 0.97 2.82 -13.01
CA GLU A 76 0.00 3.22 -14.05
C GLU A 76 -1.26 2.35 -14.00
N MET A 77 -1.13 1.06 -13.66
CA MET A 77 -2.30 0.19 -13.44
C MET A 77 -3.14 0.64 -12.23
N MET A 78 -2.52 1.03 -11.12
CA MET A 78 -3.25 1.57 -9.97
C MET A 78 -4.00 2.87 -10.33
N ILE A 79 -3.35 3.78 -11.07
CA ILE A 79 -3.99 5.01 -11.55
C ILE A 79 -5.16 4.67 -12.48
N TYR A 80 -4.95 3.74 -13.42
CA TYR A 80 -5.98 3.31 -14.35
C TYR A 80 -7.16 2.65 -13.64
N ALA A 81 -6.92 1.97 -12.51
CA ALA A 81 -7.95 1.31 -11.72
C ALA A 81 -9.05 2.28 -11.22
N LEU A 82 -8.74 3.58 -11.07
CA LEU A 82 -9.69 4.61 -10.65
C LEU A 82 -10.93 4.73 -11.55
N ARG A 83 -10.90 4.18 -12.77
CA ARG A 83 -12.06 4.11 -13.65
C ARG A 83 -13.19 3.22 -13.11
N TRP A 84 -12.89 2.31 -12.19
CA TRP A 84 -13.87 1.40 -11.58
C TRP A 84 -14.21 1.87 -10.16
N PRO A 85 -15.48 2.18 -9.86
CA PRO A 85 -15.91 2.56 -8.51
C PRO A 85 -15.66 1.45 -7.49
N ILE A 86 -15.33 1.85 -6.25
CA ILE A 86 -15.09 0.91 -5.13
C ILE A 86 -16.37 0.17 -4.74
N ASP A 87 -17.53 0.83 -4.84
CA ASP A 87 -18.86 0.29 -4.48
C ASP A 87 -19.50 -0.56 -5.60
N ARG A 88 -18.74 -0.93 -6.63
CA ARG A 88 -19.24 -1.75 -7.73
C ARG A 88 -19.78 -3.09 -7.22
N SER A 89 -21.02 -3.39 -7.59
CA SER A 89 -21.70 -4.63 -7.18
C SER A 89 -21.26 -5.87 -7.98
N ARG A 90 -20.65 -5.68 -9.16
CA ARG A 90 -20.16 -6.79 -9.99
C ARG A 90 -18.99 -6.35 -10.88
N GLY A 91 -18.01 -7.23 -11.04
CA GLY A 91 -16.98 -7.12 -12.06
C GLY A 91 -17.50 -7.48 -13.46
N ASP A 92 -16.82 -6.95 -14.48
CA ASP A 92 -16.89 -7.43 -15.86
C ASP A 92 -15.59 -8.15 -16.23
N GLU A 93 -15.58 -8.87 -17.36
CA GLU A 93 -14.44 -9.66 -17.85
C GLU A 93 -13.14 -8.84 -17.96
N VAL A 94 -13.25 -7.57 -18.35
CA VAL A 94 -12.09 -6.68 -18.50
C VAL A 94 -11.53 -6.33 -17.13
N SER A 95 -12.41 -5.94 -16.21
CA SER A 95 -12.03 -5.58 -14.85
C SER A 95 -11.46 -6.77 -14.08
N ASP A 96 -12.04 -7.97 -14.25
CA ASP A 96 -11.60 -9.17 -13.55
C ASP A 96 -10.20 -9.58 -14.00
N ARG A 97 -9.94 -9.53 -15.31
CA ARG A 97 -8.58 -9.76 -15.85
C ARG A 97 -7.60 -8.68 -15.41
N PHE A 98 -8.04 -7.42 -15.39
CA PHE A 98 -7.21 -6.29 -14.99
C PHE A 98 -6.75 -6.42 -13.54
N PHE A 99 -7.69 -6.61 -12.62
CA PHE A 99 -7.39 -6.76 -11.19
C PHE A 99 -6.66 -8.08 -10.89
N GLY A 100 -6.95 -9.16 -11.62
CA GLY A 100 -6.18 -10.40 -11.52
C GLY A 100 -4.72 -10.23 -11.96
N THR A 101 -4.47 -9.49 -13.04
CA THR A 101 -3.11 -9.17 -13.50
C THR A 101 -2.38 -8.28 -12.50
N LEU A 102 -3.06 -7.24 -11.99
CA LEU A 102 -2.50 -6.37 -10.97
C LEU A 102 -2.16 -7.15 -9.70
N ALA A 103 -3.04 -8.04 -9.26
CA ALA A 103 -2.81 -8.90 -8.10
C ALA A 103 -1.59 -9.82 -8.28
N ALA A 104 -1.42 -10.40 -9.47
CA ALA A 104 -0.26 -11.22 -9.78
C ALA A 104 1.06 -10.42 -9.72
N LEU A 105 1.08 -9.20 -10.28
CA LEU A 105 2.25 -8.32 -10.23
C LEU A 105 2.56 -7.83 -8.81
N VAL A 106 1.54 -7.56 -8.00
CA VAL A 106 1.71 -7.19 -6.59
C VAL A 106 2.24 -8.38 -5.79
N SER A 107 1.75 -9.60 -6.06
CA SER A 107 2.27 -10.83 -5.45
C SER A 107 3.75 -11.03 -5.80
N GLU A 108 4.13 -10.85 -7.07
CA GLU A 108 5.53 -10.89 -7.48
C GLU A 108 6.38 -9.83 -6.77
N ALA A 109 5.86 -8.61 -6.57
CA ALA A 109 6.56 -7.57 -5.82
C ALA A 109 6.71 -7.89 -4.33
N LEU A 110 5.74 -8.60 -3.74
CA LEU A 110 5.79 -9.08 -2.35
C LEU A 110 6.88 -10.15 -2.16
N ASP A 111 7.09 -11.01 -3.16
CA ASP A 111 8.12 -12.06 -3.14
C ASP A 111 9.54 -11.49 -3.24
N HIS A 112 9.70 -10.34 -3.90
CA HIS A 112 11.00 -9.70 -4.15
C HIS A 112 11.26 -8.49 -3.24
N GLU A 113 10.66 -8.48 -2.05
CA GLU A 113 10.77 -7.38 -1.10
C GLU A 113 12.25 -7.02 -0.83
N ALA A 114 12.64 -5.80 -1.24
CA ALA A 114 13.86 -5.18 -0.74
C ALA A 114 13.51 -4.51 0.59
N PRO A 115 14.20 -4.82 1.70
CA PRO A 115 13.88 -4.24 2.99
C PRO A 115 14.20 -2.74 2.99
N LEU A 116 13.21 -1.90 2.68
CA LEU A 116 13.18 -0.50 3.08
C LEU A 116 12.41 -0.42 4.41
N SER A 117 13.04 -0.95 5.45
CA SER A 117 12.66 -0.61 6.82
C SER A 117 13.33 0.73 7.13
N LEU A 118 12.53 1.76 7.40
CA LEU A 118 13.07 2.91 8.13
C LEU A 118 13.42 2.43 9.53
N PRO A 119 14.58 2.83 10.09
CA PRO A 119 14.90 2.52 11.47
C PRO A 119 13.86 3.19 12.36
N THR A 120 13.00 2.40 13.00
CA THR A 120 12.21 2.88 14.13
C THR A 120 13.12 2.93 15.35
N SER A 121 12.92 3.91 16.23
CA SER A 121 13.67 4.03 17.48
C SER A 121 12.72 4.16 18.65
N ASP A 122 12.87 3.29 19.65
CA ASP A 122 12.17 3.40 20.94
C ASP A 122 12.71 4.55 21.82
N ASN A 123 13.69 5.30 21.31
CA ASN A 123 14.28 6.42 22.03
C ASN A 123 13.49 7.70 21.74
N PRO A 124 12.86 8.33 22.76
CA PRO A 124 11.94 9.45 22.56
C PRO A 124 12.59 10.67 21.90
N ILE A 125 13.89 10.88 22.08
CA ILE A 125 14.63 12.01 21.47
C ILE A 125 14.90 11.74 19.99
N VAL A 126 15.16 10.48 19.63
CA VAL A 126 15.42 10.08 18.24
C VAL A 126 14.11 10.06 17.46
N ALA A 127 13.01 9.61 18.08
CA ALA A 127 11.67 9.69 17.50
C ALA A 127 11.26 11.16 17.22
N GLU A 128 11.52 12.08 18.16
CA GLU A 128 11.22 13.50 17.99
C GLU A 128 12.06 14.15 16.87
N ALA A 129 13.32 13.76 16.72
CA ALA A 129 14.17 14.23 15.62
C ALA A 129 13.76 13.66 14.24
N MET A 130 13.22 12.44 14.21
CA MET A 130 12.71 11.82 12.98
C MET A 130 11.39 12.44 12.50
N ASN A 131 10.61 13.08 13.39
CA ASN A 131 9.40 13.84 13.03
C ASN A 131 9.68 15.18 12.34
N TYR A 132 10.96 15.59 12.24
CA TYR A 132 11.37 16.90 11.69
C TYR A 132 12.11 16.81 10.34
N THR A 133 12.21 15.63 9.71
CA THR A 133 12.85 15.42 8.39
C THR A 133 11.86 14.86 7.39
#